data_AF-K9TXA3-F1
#
_entry.id   AF-K9TXA3-F1
#
_cell.length_a   1.000
_cell.length_b   1.000
_cell.length_c   1.000
_cell.angle_alpha   90.00
_cell.angle_beta   90.00
_cell.angle_gamma   90.00
#
_symmetry.space_group_name_H-M   'P 1'
#
loop_
_entity.id
_entity.type
_entity.pdbx_description
1 polymer ?
#
loop_
_entity_poly.entity_id
_entity_poly.type
_entity_poly.pdbx_seq_one_letter_code
_entity_poly.pdbx_strand_id
1 'polypeptide(L)'
;MDEIDRLLSQLKTENEQPQPAKPNPQPPAAAQSNGAIDRLLEQVKSDYDRQDREQEEIRQAQLKAEQLKQQQIQQQKREALKQTAQKWLKELDPFSPEGLWFERFAEKYESKLAAAIDYLLENPG
;
A
#
# COMPACT_ATOMS: atom_id res chain seq x y z
N MET A 1 12.14 32.41 -16.39
CA MET A 1 10.74 32.07 -16.76
C MET A 1 10.40 32.69 -18.14
N ASP A 2 11.40 32.92 -18.98
CA ASP A 2 11.31 33.90 -20.09
C ASP A 2 11.16 33.25 -21.47
N GLU A 3 11.33 31.93 -21.57
CA GLU A 3 11.24 31.20 -22.84
C GLU A 3 9.79 31.01 -23.28
N ILE A 4 8.87 30.89 -22.32
CA ILE A 4 7.43 30.72 -22.58
C ILE A 4 6.84 32.00 -23.16
N ASP A 5 7.16 33.17 -22.59
CA ASP A 5 6.73 34.48 -23.10
C ASP A 5 7.25 34.79 -24.50
N ARG A 6 8.47 34.33 -24.81
CA ARG A 6 9.07 34.50 -26.14
C ARG A 6 8.34 33.68 -27.20
N LEU A 7 7.98 32.44 -26.89
CA LEU A 7 7.19 31.56 -27.76
C LEU A 7 5.77 32.09 -27.97
N LEU A 8 5.13 32.59 -26.92
CA LEU A 8 3.80 33.23 -26.99
C LEU A 8 3.81 34.49 -27.85
N SER A 9 4.85 35.31 -27.73
CA SER A 9 5.00 36.52 -28.54
C SER A 9 5.23 36.19 -30.02
N GLN A 10 5.98 35.13 -30.32
CA GLN A 10 6.22 34.68 -31.69
C GLN A 10 4.93 34.19 -32.36
N LEU A 11 4.12 33.40 -31.64
CA LEU A 11 2.81 32.90 -32.10
C LEU A 11 1.79 34.02 -32.30
N LYS A 12 1.78 35.05 -31.43
CA LYS A 12 0.91 36.22 -31.60
C LYS A 12 1.28 37.03 -32.83
N THR A 13 2.57 37.26 -33.03
CA THR A 13 3.09 38.07 -34.13
C THR A 13 2.85 37.41 -35.50
N GLU A 14 2.89 36.08 -35.57
CA GLU A 14 2.60 35.33 -36.80
C GLU A 14 1.10 35.33 -37.19
N ASN A 15 0.21 35.65 -36.24
CA ASN A 15 -1.24 35.71 -36.46
C ASN A 15 -1.76 37.12 -36.82
N GLU A 16 -0.95 38.17 -36.63
CA GLU A 16 -1.31 39.59 -36.85
C GLU A 16 -0.74 40.20 -38.15
N GLN A 17 -0.29 39.41 -39.13
CA GLN A 17 0.03 39.94 -40.47
C GLN A 17 -1.25 40.26 -41.27
N PRO A 18 -1.48 41.51 -41.71
CA PRO A 18 -2.61 41.85 -42.56
C PRO A 18 -2.37 41.39 -44.00
N GLN A 19 -3.07 40.34 -44.43
CA GLN A 19 -3.10 39.89 -45.83
C GLN A 19 -4.00 40.79 -46.70
N PRO A 20 -3.61 41.13 -47.94
CA PRO A 20 -4.49 41.80 -48.89
C PRO A 20 -5.57 40.86 -49.43
N ALA A 21 -6.78 41.38 -49.60
CA ALA A 21 -7.99 40.64 -49.98
C ALA A 21 -7.95 39.94 -51.35
N LYS A 22 -8.36 38.66 -51.42
CA LYS A 22 -9.15 37.99 -52.49
C LYS A 22 -9.47 36.51 -52.12
N PRO A 23 -10.43 35.83 -52.79
CA PRO A 23 -11.61 35.23 -52.14
C PRO A 23 -11.48 33.76 -51.70
N ASN A 24 -12.18 33.49 -50.60
CA ASN A 24 -12.66 32.20 -50.09
C ASN A 24 -11.60 31.17 -49.61
N PRO A 25 -11.31 31.12 -48.30
CA PRO A 25 -10.68 29.98 -47.67
C PRO A 25 -11.76 28.98 -47.22
N GLN A 26 -11.74 27.76 -47.77
CA GLN A 26 -12.29 26.62 -47.05
C GLN A 26 -11.61 26.52 -45.68
N PRO A 27 -12.33 26.23 -44.59
CA PRO A 27 -11.71 26.09 -43.28
C PRO A 27 -10.69 24.94 -43.33
N PRO A 28 -9.41 25.18 -42.95
CA PRO A 28 -8.43 24.12 -42.84
C PRO A 28 -8.83 23.14 -41.75
N ALA A 29 -8.46 21.88 -41.97
CA ALA A 29 -8.80 20.69 -41.20
C ALA A 29 -8.35 20.71 -39.73
N ALA A 30 -8.92 21.60 -38.90
CA ALA A 30 -8.72 21.63 -37.45
C ALA A 30 -9.32 20.41 -36.71
N ALA A 31 -10.11 19.59 -37.42
CA ALA A 31 -10.76 18.41 -36.84
C ALA A 31 -9.83 17.18 -36.72
N GLN A 32 -8.68 17.15 -37.41
CA GLN A 32 -7.81 15.96 -37.44
C GLN A 32 -6.78 15.90 -36.30
N SER A 33 -6.36 17.05 -35.75
CA SER A 33 -5.40 17.12 -34.65
C SER A 33 -6.00 16.74 -33.29
N ASN A 34 -7.28 17.08 -33.05
CA ASN A 34 -7.96 16.75 -31.79
C ASN A 34 -8.04 15.24 -31.58
N GLY A 35 -8.39 14.47 -32.62
CA GLY A 35 -8.47 13.02 -32.51
C GLY A 35 -7.13 12.31 -32.30
N ALA A 36 -6.00 12.94 -32.65
CA ALA A 36 -4.67 12.40 -32.37
C ALA A 36 -4.26 12.64 -30.91
N ILE A 37 -4.61 13.81 -30.36
CA ILE A 37 -4.38 14.16 -28.95
C ILE A 37 -5.26 13.30 -28.05
N ASP A 38 -6.54 13.09 -28.40
CA ASP A 38 -7.46 12.22 -27.64
C ASP A 38 -6.96 10.77 -27.60
N ARG A 39 -6.49 10.22 -28.73
CA ARG A 39 -5.90 8.86 -28.74
C ARG A 39 -4.65 8.75 -27.88
N LEU A 40 -3.80 9.77 -27.89
CA LEU A 40 -2.60 9.80 -27.06
C LEU A 40 -2.97 9.86 -25.57
N LEU A 41 -3.95 10.69 -25.20
CA LEU A 41 -4.47 10.77 -23.84
C LEU A 41 -5.09 9.44 -23.38
N GLU A 42 -5.84 8.77 -24.25
CA GLU A 42 -6.46 7.48 -23.95
C GLU A 42 -5.42 6.37 -23.76
N GLN A 43 -4.38 6.36 -24.59
CA GLN A 43 -3.25 5.44 -24.45
C GLN A 43 -2.48 5.67 -23.15
N VAL A 44 -2.14 6.93 -22.85
CA VAL A 44 -1.45 7.28 -21.59
C VAL A 44 -2.30 6.88 -20.39
N LYS A 45 -3.60 7.15 -20.41
CA LYS A 45 -4.51 6.73 -19.33
C LYS A 45 -4.50 5.22 -19.14
N SER A 46 -4.60 4.44 -20.22
CA SER A 46 -4.57 2.98 -20.15
C SER A 46 -3.24 2.44 -19.63
N ASP A 47 -2.12 3.08 -19.98
CA ASP A 47 -0.79 2.69 -19.48
C ASP A 47 -0.66 2.98 -17.98
N TYR A 48 -1.16 4.13 -17.51
CA TYR A 48 -1.20 4.46 -16.08
C TYR A 48 -2.14 3.53 -15.30
N ASP A 49 -3.33 3.24 -15.81
CA ASP A 49 -4.27 2.30 -15.17
C ASP A 49 -3.65 0.90 -15.06
N ARG A 50 -2.89 0.46 -16.06
CA ARG A 50 -2.18 -0.82 -16.02
C ARG A 50 -1.05 -0.81 -15.01
N GLN A 51 -0.23 0.24 -15.01
CA GLN A 51 0.89 0.38 -14.08
C GLN A 51 0.39 0.46 -12.63
N ASP A 52 -0.71 1.16 -12.38
CA ASP A 52 -1.32 1.28 -11.05
C ASP A 52 -1.79 -0.09 -10.53
N ARG A 53 -2.46 -0.88 -11.38
CA ARG A 53 -2.85 -2.25 -11.06
C ARG A 53 -1.66 -3.14 -10.73
N GLU A 54 -0.61 -3.10 -11.56
CA GLU A 54 0.62 -3.88 -11.32
C GLU A 54 1.30 -3.46 -10.00
N GLN A 55 1.34 -2.16 -9.70
CA GLN A 55 1.89 -1.67 -8.43
C GLN A 55 1.04 -2.08 -7.23
N GLU A 56 -0.28 -2.05 -7.33
CA GLU A 56 -1.17 -2.48 -6.26
C GLU A 56 -1.05 -3.98 -6.02
N GLU A 57 -0.94 -4.80 -7.06
CA GLU A 57 -0.68 -6.24 -6.93
C GLU A 57 0.65 -6.52 -6.21
N ILE A 58 1.71 -5.78 -6.54
CA ILE A 58 3.01 -5.90 -5.86
C ILE A 58 2.88 -5.48 -4.39
N ARG A 59 2.19 -4.37 -4.09
CA ARG A 59 1.94 -3.90 -2.72
C ARG A 59 1.21 -4.96 -1.91
N GLN A 60 0.15 -5.54 -2.47
CA GLN A 60 -0.64 -6.59 -1.83
C GLN A 60 0.18 -7.86 -1.59
N ALA A 61 1.02 -8.25 -2.55
CA ALA A 61 1.92 -9.39 -2.40
C ALA A 61 2.94 -9.17 -1.28
N GLN A 62 3.53 -7.96 -1.20
CA GLN A 62 4.47 -7.61 -0.13
C GLN A 62 3.80 -7.65 1.25
N LEU A 63 2.62 -7.03 1.40
CA LEU A 63 1.88 -7.04 2.66
C LEU A 63 1.56 -8.47 3.13
N LYS A 64 1.15 -9.36 2.22
CA LYS A 64 0.89 -10.77 2.54
C LYS A 64 2.16 -11.50 2.96
N ALA A 65 3.27 -11.29 2.25
CA ALA A 65 4.55 -11.90 2.58
C ALA A 65 5.06 -11.44 3.96
N GLU A 66 4.93 -10.15 4.27
CA GLU A 66 5.28 -9.59 5.57
C GLU A 66 4.41 -10.16 6.70
N GLN A 67 3.09 -10.24 6.50
CA GLN A 67 2.19 -10.86 7.47
C GLN A 67 2.54 -12.32 7.73
N LEU A 68 2.81 -13.09 6.67
CA LEU A 68 3.19 -14.49 6.79
C LEU A 68 4.51 -14.64 7.56
N LYS A 69 5.49 -13.78 7.28
CA LYS A 69 6.77 -13.77 8.00
C LYS A 69 6.57 -13.43 9.48
N GLN A 70 5.75 -12.44 9.80
CA GLN A 70 5.43 -12.10 11.18
C GLN A 70 4.74 -13.25 11.91
N GLN A 71 3.77 -13.91 11.27
CA GLN A 71 3.08 -15.07 11.83
C GLN A 71 4.06 -16.21 12.12
N GLN A 72 4.99 -16.52 11.19
CA GLN A 72 6.02 -17.54 11.42
C GLN A 72 6.92 -17.21 12.61
N ILE A 73 7.37 -15.96 12.71
CA ILE A 73 8.21 -15.51 13.84
C ILE A 73 7.44 -15.66 15.16
N GLN A 74 6.16 -15.30 15.18
CA GLN A 74 5.32 -15.45 16.37
C GLN A 74 5.13 -16.92 16.73
N GLN A 75 4.88 -17.80 15.75
CA GLN A 75 4.78 -19.24 15.99
C GLN A 75 6.07 -19.81 16.59
N GLN A 76 7.23 -19.49 16.01
CA GLN A 76 8.53 -19.95 16.53
C GLN A 76 8.78 -19.47 17.97
N LYS A 77 8.43 -18.22 18.29
CA LYS A 77 8.52 -17.70 19.68
C LYS A 77 7.62 -18.48 20.63
N ARG A 78 6.37 -18.76 20.23
CA ARG A 78 5.43 -19.56 21.03
C ARG A 78 5.93 -20.98 21.24
N GLU A 79 6.47 -21.62 20.21
CA GLU A 79 7.04 -22.96 20.28
C GLU A 79 8.26 -23.02 21.21
N ALA A 80 9.17 -22.05 21.12
CA ALA A 80 10.31 -21.94 22.02
C ALA A 80 9.87 -21.76 23.48
N LEU A 81 8.83 -20.97 23.73
CA LEU A 81 8.27 -20.76 25.06
C LEU A 81 7.42 -21.91 25.57
N LYS A 82 7.01 -22.86 24.73
CA LYS A 82 6.12 -23.97 25.12
C LYS A 82 6.69 -24.80 26.27
N GLN A 83 7.99 -25.12 26.21
CA GLN A 83 8.66 -25.89 27.28
C GLN A 83 8.76 -25.07 28.57
N THR A 84 9.13 -23.80 28.47
CA THR A 84 9.21 -22.88 29.61
C THR A 84 7.84 -22.69 30.25
N ALA A 85 6.78 -22.51 29.46
CA ALA A 85 5.40 -22.40 29.90
C ALA A 85 4.93 -23.68 30.62
N GLN A 86 5.25 -24.86 30.07
CA GLN A 86 4.94 -26.13 30.72
C GLN A 86 5.66 -26.28 32.06
N LYS A 87 6.92 -25.85 32.16
CA LYS A 87 7.67 -25.88 33.42
C LYS A 87 7.07 -24.90 34.43
N TRP A 88 6.83 -23.66 34.02
CA TRP A 88 6.24 -22.62 34.85
C TRP A 88 4.88 -23.06 35.40
N LEU A 89 4.01 -23.65 34.57
CA LEU A 89 2.72 -24.19 35.02
C LEU A 89 2.84 -25.31 36.05
N LYS A 90 3.91 -26.10 36.02
CA LYS A 90 4.14 -27.16 37.02
C LYS A 90 4.66 -26.60 38.34
N GLU A 91 5.42 -25.50 38.28
CA GLU A 91 5.97 -24.82 39.45
C GLU A 91 4.98 -23.80 40.06
N LEU A 92 3.98 -23.38 39.29
CA LEU A 92 2.94 -22.46 39.73
C LEU A 92 2.06 -23.10 40.80
N ASP A 93 2.06 -22.51 42.00
CA ASP A 93 1.17 -22.92 43.08
C ASP A 93 -0.26 -22.41 42.82
N PRO A 94 -1.27 -23.30 42.68
CA PRO A 94 -2.66 -22.90 42.45
C PRO A 94 -3.27 -22.00 43.52
N PHE A 95 -2.75 -22.04 44.75
CA PHE A 95 -3.26 -21.24 45.87
C PHE A 95 -2.49 -19.94 46.09
N SER A 96 -1.43 -19.70 45.32
CA SER A 96 -0.73 -18.42 45.33
C SER A 96 -1.57 -17.31 44.69
N PRO A 97 -1.32 -16.02 45.03
CA PRO A 97 -1.95 -14.90 44.35
C PRO A 97 -1.79 -14.96 42.83
N GLU A 98 -0.60 -15.35 42.34
CA GLU A 98 -0.28 -15.52 40.92
C GLU A 98 -1.03 -16.70 40.31
N GLY A 99 -1.17 -17.81 41.03
CA GLY A 99 -1.96 -18.97 40.60
C GLY A 99 -3.43 -18.62 40.42
N LEU A 100 -4.04 -17.99 41.42
CA LEU A 100 -5.44 -17.54 41.36
C LEU A 100 -5.68 -16.51 40.26
N TRP A 101 -4.74 -15.57 40.08
CA TRP A 101 -4.80 -14.63 38.97
C TRP A 101 -4.70 -15.34 37.62
N PHE A 102 -3.76 -16.28 37.48
CA PHE A 102 -3.53 -17.01 36.24
C PHE A 102 -4.72 -17.89 35.86
N GLU A 103 -5.42 -18.48 36.82
CA GLU A 103 -6.66 -19.22 36.55
C GLU A 103 -7.70 -18.33 35.86
N ARG A 104 -7.93 -17.11 36.36
CA ARG A 104 -8.85 -16.15 35.73
C ARG A 104 -8.34 -15.65 34.39
N PHE A 105 -7.03 -15.46 34.27
CA PHE A 105 -6.40 -15.08 33.01
C PHE A 105 -6.56 -16.17 31.95
N ALA A 106 -6.47 -17.45 32.34
CA ALA A 106 -6.56 -18.61 31.47
C ALA A 106 -7.98 -18.92 30.99
N GLU A 107 -9.03 -18.42 31.65
CA GLU A 107 -10.44 -18.65 31.28
C GLU A 107 -10.77 -18.23 29.84
N LYS A 108 -10.11 -17.20 29.31
CA LYS A 108 -10.32 -16.71 27.94
C LYS A 108 -9.59 -17.53 26.87
N TYR A 109 -8.77 -18.50 27.27
CA TYR A 109 -7.94 -19.30 26.38
C TYR A 109 -8.45 -20.74 26.26
N GLU A 110 -8.17 -21.37 25.12
CA GLU A 110 -8.50 -22.78 24.91
C GLU A 110 -7.77 -23.73 25.86
N SER A 111 -6.62 -23.30 26.41
CA SER A 111 -5.87 -24.09 27.38
C SER A 111 -5.01 -23.20 28.30
N LYS A 112 -4.76 -23.68 29.51
CA LYS A 112 -3.78 -23.09 30.44
C LYS A 112 -2.40 -22.98 29.83
N LEU A 113 -2.00 -23.93 28.97
CA LEU A 113 -0.72 -23.84 28.27
C LEU A 113 -0.67 -22.67 27.29
N ALA A 114 -1.75 -22.42 26.54
CA ALA A 114 -1.83 -21.27 25.64
C ALA A 114 -1.76 -19.95 26.41
N ALA A 115 -2.46 -19.85 27.54
CA ALA A 115 -2.39 -18.70 28.44
C ALA A 115 -0.97 -18.50 29.00
N ALA A 116 -0.30 -19.56 29.47
CA ALA A 116 1.05 -19.45 30.01
C ALA A 116 2.07 -19.00 28.96
N ILE A 117 1.93 -19.47 27.72
CA ILE A 117 2.77 -19.02 26.60
C ILE A 117 2.58 -17.52 26.35
N ASP A 118 1.33 -17.03 26.33
CA ASP A 118 1.03 -15.60 26.15
C ASP A 118 1.59 -14.76 27.30
N TYR A 119 1.39 -15.20 28.54
CA TYR A 119 1.90 -14.51 29.72
C TYR A 119 3.43 -14.36 29.70
N LEU A 120 4.15 -15.42 29.35
CA LEU A 120 5.61 -15.41 29.22
C LEU A 120 6.09 -14.63 27.99
N LEU A 121 5.26 -14.49 26.95
CA LEU A 121 5.56 -13.64 25.79
C LEU A 121 5.46 -12.16 26.14
N GLU A 122 4.49 -11.78 26.97
CA GLU A 122 4.30 -10.40 27.46
C GLU A 122 5.27 -10.02 28.58
N ASN A 123 5.76 -11.00 29.34
CA ASN A 123 6.71 -10.82 30.44
C ASN A 123 7.97 -11.70 30.22
N PRO A 124 8.81 -11.38 29.22
CA PRO A 124 10.12 -11.99 29.11
C PRO A 124 10.97 -11.50 30.29
N GLY A 125 11.24 -12.40 31.24
CA GLY A 125 12.08 -12.11 32.41
C GLY A 125 13.51 -11.69 32.07
#